data_AF-A0A6P0IVA4-F1
#
_entry.id   AF-A0A6P0IVA4-F1
#
_cell.length_a   1.000
_cell.length_b   1.000
_cell.length_c   1.000
_cell.angle_alpha   90.00
_cell.angle_beta   90.00
_cell.angle_gamma   90.00
#
_symmetry.space_group_name_H-M   'P 1'
#
loop_
_entity.id
_entity.type
_entity.pdbx_description
1 polymer ?
#
loop_
_entity_poly.entity_id
_entity_poly.type
_entity_poly.pdbx_seq_one_letter_code
_entity_poly.pdbx_strand_id
1 'polypeptide(L)'
;MLATKDVRSNDDVRSKDLDKSLNFYVTDQHNPLTRYSKISSTIIFIDSGVDDYQSLVDGTVPGTEVIVLESTQDGVVQITKALQGRTDISAIHIVSHGSPGCLYLGNSELSLDTLNHYLPQLKTWSTTDSATPILLYGCNVATGDAGTELLERLHQITGTEIAASANRTGNAALGGDWNLECCTGQIAVDSAFLPELMEVYQGVFTVSFSNANNFTVGNSPSAIATGDFDGDGDLDLV
;
A
#
# COMPACT_ATOMS: atom_id res chain seq x y z
N MET A 1 17.51 23.38 -87.12
CA MET A 1 18.70 23.97 -86.46
C MET A 1 18.67 23.52 -85.01
N LEU A 2 19.60 22.63 -84.64
CA LEU A 2 20.02 22.17 -83.31
C LEU A 2 18.98 21.61 -82.30
N ALA A 3 19.35 20.43 -81.78
CA ALA A 3 18.71 19.62 -80.76
C ALA A 3 19.05 20.09 -79.34
N THR A 4 18.22 19.72 -78.35
CA THR A 4 18.67 19.09 -77.09
C THR A 4 17.53 18.28 -76.48
N LYS A 5 17.92 17.18 -75.83
CA LYS A 5 17.14 16.04 -75.37
C LYS A 5 17.04 16.07 -73.83
N ASP A 6 15.94 15.52 -73.30
CA ASP A 6 15.87 14.64 -72.12
C ASP A 6 16.02 15.17 -70.66
N VAL A 7 14.96 14.94 -69.84
CA VAL A 7 14.90 14.07 -68.61
C VAL A 7 14.29 14.65 -67.30
N ARG A 8 13.25 13.93 -66.79
CA ARG A 8 12.72 13.72 -65.39
C ARG A 8 12.03 14.90 -64.66
N SER A 9 11.06 14.75 -63.73
CA SER A 9 10.43 13.62 -63.00
C SER A 9 9.05 14.02 -62.41
N ASN A 10 8.20 13.01 -62.19
CA ASN A 10 7.19 12.76 -61.15
C ASN A 10 6.35 13.87 -60.47
N ASP A 11 5.04 13.58 -60.48
CA ASP A 11 4.08 13.49 -59.36
C ASP A 11 4.10 14.55 -58.26
N ASP A 12 2.96 15.20 -58.00
CA ASP A 12 2.20 14.91 -56.77
C ASP A 12 0.83 15.63 -56.72
N VAL A 13 -0.20 14.89 -56.31
CA VAL A 13 -1.52 15.40 -55.95
C VAL A 13 -1.68 15.17 -54.46
N ARG A 14 -1.93 16.22 -53.67
CA ARG A 14 -2.63 16.04 -52.39
C ARG A 14 -3.41 17.27 -51.95
N SER A 15 -4.73 17.10 -51.93
CA SER A 15 -5.68 17.94 -51.20
C SER A 15 -5.74 17.47 -49.73
N LYS A 16 -5.71 18.46 -48.83
CA LYS A 16 -5.88 18.45 -47.38
C LYS A 16 -7.09 17.60 -46.94
N ASP A 17 -6.94 16.62 -46.05
CA ASP A 17 -6.84 16.70 -44.57
C ASP A 17 -8.10 17.29 -43.91
N LEU A 18 -8.85 16.41 -43.21
CA LEU A 18 -9.52 16.67 -41.92
C LEU A 18 -10.20 15.37 -41.41
N ASP A 19 -9.50 14.62 -40.56
CA ASP A 19 -10.08 14.12 -39.32
C ASP A 19 -8.96 13.88 -38.28
N LYS A 20 -9.16 14.42 -37.07
CA LYS A 20 -8.20 14.45 -35.97
C LYS A 20 -8.45 13.26 -35.05
N SER A 21 -7.72 12.18 -35.29
CA SER A 21 -7.35 11.22 -34.24
C SER A 21 -5.82 11.04 -34.31
N LEU A 22 -5.08 11.62 -33.36
CA LEU A 22 -3.66 11.26 -33.22
C LEU A 22 -3.58 9.94 -32.44
N ASN A 23 -3.94 8.86 -33.12
CA ASN A 23 -3.25 7.60 -32.95
C ASN A 23 -1.90 7.77 -33.65
N PHE A 24 -0.82 7.92 -32.88
CA PHE A 24 0.53 7.84 -33.46
C PHE A 24 0.85 6.36 -33.70
N TYR A 25 0.44 5.83 -34.86
CA TYR A 25 1.01 4.59 -35.39
C TYR A 25 2.36 4.93 -36.00
N VAL A 26 3.44 4.60 -35.30
CA VAL A 26 4.75 4.39 -35.96
C VAL A 26 4.79 2.93 -36.39
N THR A 27 4.54 2.67 -37.66
CA THR A 27 4.93 1.40 -38.29
C THR A 27 6.43 1.45 -38.55
N ASP A 28 7.22 0.85 -37.66
CA ASP A 28 8.56 0.38 -38.03
C ASP A 28 8.49 -1.13 -38.26
N GLN A 29 8.87 -1.57 -39.46
CA GLN A 29 8.70 -2.94 -39.94
C GLN A 29 9.98 -3.79 -39.79
N HIS A 30 10.91 -3.46 -38.88
CA HIS A 30 12.08 -4.30 -38.60
C HIS A 30 12.59 -4.20 -37.16
N ASN A 31 11.81 -4.65 -36.17
CA ASN A 31 12.38 -5.00 -34.86
C ASN A 31 11.60 -6.15 -34.19
N PRO A 32 12.11 -7.40 -34.16
CA PRO A 32 11.55 -8.41 -33.29
C PRO A 32 11.97 -8.08 -31.86
N LEU A 33 10.99 -8.00 -30.94
CA LEU A 33 11.11 -7.79 -29.48
C LEU A 33 10.82 -6.37 -28.94
N THR A 34 9.77 -5.71 -29.38
CA THR A 34 9.00 -4.85 -28.45
C THR A 34 7.91 -5.71 -27.81
N ARG A 35 8.26 -6.44 -26.74
CA ARG A 35 7.22 -6.85 -25.79
C ARG A 35 6.68 -5.55 -25.21
N TYR A 36 5.46 -5.17 -25.58
CA TYR A 36 4.72 -4.19 -24.80
C TYR A 36 4.67 -4.73 -23.37
N SER A 37 5.53 -4.19 -22.49
CA SER A 37 5.50 -4.54 -21.08
C SER A 37 4.14 -4.07 -20.59
N LYS A 38 3.29 -5.02 -20.24
CA LYS A 38 2.06 -4.73 -19.50
C LYS A 38 2.49 -3.90 -18.30
N ILE A 39 1.90 -2.72 -18.12
CA ILE A 39 2.27 -1.83 -17.02
C ILE A 39 1.71 -2.50 -15.76
N SER A 40 2.57 -3.21 -15.02
CA SER A 40 2.23 -3.70 -13.69
C SER A 40 1.96 -2.50 -12.78
N SER A 41 0.87 -2.55 -12.04
CA SER A 41 0.43 -1.45 -11.18
C SER A 41 0.78 -1.74 -9.73
N THR A 42 1.35 -0.76 -9.03
CA THR A 42 1.45 -0.78 -7.58
C THR A 42 0.12 -0.29 -7.00
N ILE A 43 -0.38 -0.98 -5.99
CA ILE A 43 -1.60 -0.58 -5.28
C ILE A 43 -1.27 -0.31 -3.82
N ILE A 44 -1.85 0.75 -3.26
CA ILE A 44 -1.76 1.07 -1.84
C ILE A 44 -3.15 1.17 -1.23
N PHE A 45 -3.36 0.44 -0.15
CA PHE A 45 -4.51 0.54 0.72
C PHE A 45 -4.16 1.42 1.90
N ILE A 46 -4.93 2.47 2.15
CA ILE A 46 -4.71 3.39 3.27
C ILE A 46 -5.93 3.35 4.16
N ASP A 47 -5.76 2.89 5.39
CA ASP A 47 -6.81 2.92 6.39
C ASP A 47 -7.18 4.37 6.75
N SER A 48 -8.46 4.74 6.65
CA SER A 48 -8.90 6.10 6.99
C SER A 48 -8.84 6.42 8.49
N GLY A 49 -8.57 5.41 9.33
CA GLY A 49 -8.35 5.56 10.77
C GLY A 49 -6.97 6.10 11.14
N VAL A 50 -5.97 6.05 10.25
CA VAL A 50 -4.66 6.64 10.54
C VAL A 50 -4.70 8.17 10.49
N ASP A 51 -3.86 8.79 11.31
CA ASP A 51 -3.74 10.25 11.37
C ASP A 51 -3.44 10.84 9.98
N ASP A 52 -4.11 11.95 9.63
CA ASP A 52 -3.86 12.71 8.41
C ASP A 52 -3.73 11.84 7.12
N TYR A 53 -4.60 10.83 6.99
CA TYR A 53 -4.55 9.90 5.87
C TYR A 53 -4.69 10.61 4.50
N GLN A 54 -5.30 11.80 4.45
CA GLN A 54 -5.38 12.59 3.22
C GLN A 54 -4.00 13.00 2.70
N SER A 55 -3.09 13.44 3.60
CA SER A 55 -1.71 13.74 3.21
C SER A 55 -0.99 12.50 2.69
N LEU A 56 -1.28 11.31 3.25
CA LEU A 56 -0.74 10.05 2.74
C LEU A 56 -1.22 9.79 1.31
N VAL A 57 -2.53 9.96 1.05
CA VAL A 57 -3.12 9.82 -0.29
C VAL A 57 -2.45 10.78 -1.29
N ASP A 58 -2.31 12.05 -0.92
CA ASP A 58 -1.76 13.10 -1.79
C ASP A 58 -0.26 12.92 -2.06
N GLY A 59 0.47 12.31 -1.12
CA GLY A 59 1.91 12.05 -1.23
C GLY A 59 2.27 10.68 -1.80
N THR A 60 1.33 9.98 -2.43
CA THR A 60 1.63 8.72 -3.13
C THR A 60 2.39 8.96 -4.44
N VAL A 61 3.26 8.02 -4.81
CA VAL A 61 4.03 8.09 -6.06
C VAL A 61 3.07 8.08 -7.25
N PRO A 62 3.21 8.99 -8.24
CA PRO A 62 2.35 9.02 -9.43
C PRO A 62 2.29 7.68 -10.15
N GLY A 63 1.07 7.21 -10.45
CA GLY A 63 0.84 5.90 -11.08
C GLY A 63 0.57 4.77 -10.08
N THR A 64 0.73 5.02 -8.77
CA THR A 64 0.21 4.14 -7.72
C THR A 64 -1.30 4.27 -7.66
N GLU A 65 -2.02 3.15 -7.64
CA GLU A 65 -3.46 3.15 -7.38
C GLU A 65 -3.71 3.22 -5.88
N VAL A 66 -4.45 4.24 -5.44
CA VAL A 66 -4.77 4.45 -4.02
C VAL A 66 -6.20 4.04 -3.74
N ILE A 67 -6.39 3.18 -2.72
CA ILE A 67 -7.70 2.78 -2.20
C ILE A 67 -7.75 3.10 -0.72
N VAL A 68 -8.66 4.00 -0.33
CA VAL A 68 -8.91 4.31 1.07
C VAL A 68 -9.86 3.27 1.67
N LEU A 69 -9.50 2.67 2.80
CA LEU A 69 -10.36 1.75 3.54
C LEU A 69 -11.26 2.54 4.49
N GLU A 70 -12.54 2.24 4.46
CA GLU A 70 -13.53 2.85 5.34
C GLU A 70 -13.39 2.27 6.75
N SER A 71 -13.21 3.13 7.76
CA SER A 71 -12.98 2.74 9.16
C SER A 71 -14.15 1.97 9.79
N THR A 72 -15.35 2.06 9.22
CA THR A 72 -16.56 1.37 9.74
C THR A 72 -16.85 0.02 9.07
N GLN A 73 -15.98 -0.44 8.18
CA GLN A 73 -16.15 -1.69 7.44
C GLN A 73 -14.97 -2.62 7.65
N ASP A 74 -15.17 -3.92 7.42
CA ASP A 74 -14.09 -4.91 7.54
C ASP A 74 -13.03 -4.64 6.46
N GLY A 75 -11.84 -4.23 6.88
CA GLY A 75 -10.77 -3.84 5.96
C GLY A 75 -10.22 -5.02 5.16
N VAL A 76 -10.18 -6.23 5.73
CA VAL A 76 -9.73 -7.43 5.02
C VAL A 76 -10.70 -7.74 3.86
N VAL A 77 -12.00 -7.62 4.09
CA VAL A 77 -13.03 -7.79 3.05
C VAL A 77 -12.93 -6.70 1.98
N GLN A 78 -12.68 -5.44 2.37
CA GLN A 78 -12.49 -4.34 1.42
C GLN A 78 -11.30 -4.57 0.48
N ILE A 79 -10.14 -4.93 1.04
CA ILE A 79 -8.93 -5.27 0.27
C ILE A 79 -9.20 -6.44 -0.67
N THR A 80 -9.81 -7.52 -0.16
CA THR A 80 -10.16 -8.70 -0.95
C THR A 80 -11.02 -8.35 -2.15
N LYS A 81 -12.07 -7.55 -1.94
CA LYS A 81 -12.96 -7.10 -3.00
C LYS A 81 -12.25 -6.24 -4.03
N ALA A 82 -11.35 -5.37 -3.58
CA ALA A 82 -10.58 -4.52 -4.47
C ALA A 82 -9.59 -5.31 -5.34
N LEU A 83 -8.97 -6.36 -4.80
CA LEU A 83 -8.01 -7.21 -5.52
C LEU A 83 -8.67 -8.22 -6.47
N GLN A 84 -9.97 -8.49 -6.28
CA GLN A 84 -10.68 -9.52 -7.03
C GLN A 84 -10.59 -9.33 -8.56
N GLY A 85 -10.04 -10.34 -9.24
CA GLY A 85 -9.94 -10.38 -10.71
C GLY A 85 -8.79 -9.57 -11.31
N ARG A 86 -7.89 -9.02 -10.48
CA ARG A 86 -6.69 -8.31 -10.95
C ARG A 86 -5.53 -9.29 -11.09
N THR A 87 -4.74 -9.14 -12.16
CA THR A 87 -3.63 -10.07 -12.47
C THR A 87 -2.28 -9.40 -12.70
N ASP A 88 -2.20 -8.06 -12.64
CA ASP A 88 -0.98 -7.29 -12.95
C ASP A 88 -0.56 -6.36 -11.81
N ILE A 89 -0.56 -6.87 -10.59
CA ILE A 89 -0.18 -6.09 -9.42
C ILE A 89 1.29 -6.40 -9.09
N SER A 90 2.15 -5.40 -9.17
CA SER A 90 3.58 -5.54 -8.85
C SER A 90 3.85 -5.58 -7.34
N ALA A 91 3.07 -4.84 -6.56
CA ALA A 91 3.16 -4.83 -5.10
C ALA A 91 1.84 -4.33 -4.49
N ILE A 92 1.53 -4.82 -3.29
CA ILE A 92 0.43 -4.36 -2.47
C ILE A 92 1.02 -3.69 -1.23
N HIS A 93 0.74 -2.40 -1.05
CA HIS A 93 1.09 -1.67 0.16
C HIS A 93 -0.17 -1.53 1.02
N ILE A 94 -0.07 -1.75 2.33
CA ILE A 94 -1.18 -1.60 3.27
C ILE A 94 -0.69 -0.70 4.40
N VAL A 95 -1.40 0.40 4.64
CA VAL A 95 -1.10 1.38 5.68
C VAL A 95 -2.23 1.37 6.68
N SER A 96 -1.88 1.12 7.94
CA SER A 96 -2.84 1.06 9.02
C SER A 96 -2.18 1.29 10.36
N HIS A 97 -2.99 1.39 11.42
CA HIS A 97 -2.46 1.18 12.76
C HIS A 97 -1.99 -0.27 12.95
N GLY A 98 -1.11 -0.48 13.92
CA GLY A 98 -0.59 -1.80 14.26
C GLY A 98 -0.19 -1.94 15.72
N SER A 99 -0.01 -3.19 16.12
CA SER A 99 0.59 -3.63 17.38
C SER A 99 1.30 -4.98 17.12
N PRO A 100 2.15 -5.49 18.04
CA PRO A 100 2.87 -6.75 17.83
C PRO A 100 1.96 -7.91 17.37
N GLY A 101 2.15 -8.36 16.13
CA GLY A 101 1.36 -9.45 15.54
C GLY A 101 -0.08 -9.08 15.13
N CYS A 102 -0.40 -7.79 14.94
CA CYS A 102 -1.73 -7.34 14.56
C CYS A 102 -1.71 -6.09 13.65
N LEU A 103 -2.58 -6.08 12.62
CA LEU A 103 -2.99 -4.87 11.90
C LEU A 103 -4.44 -4.53 12.19
N TYR A 104 -4.74 -3.25 12.39
CA TYR A 104 -6.11 -2.74 12.53
C TYR A 104 -6.59 -2.21 11.17
N LEU A 105 -7.49 -2.94 10.52
CA LEU A 105 -7.97 -2.66 9.16
C LEU A 105 -9.48 -2.39 9.19
N GLY A 106 -9.85 -1.13 9.02
CA GLY A 106 -11.19 -0.63 9.16
C GLY A 106 -11.71 -0.86 10.57
N ASN A 107 -12.78 -1.64 10.70
CA ASN A 107 -13.30 -2.09 12.01
C ASN A 107 -12.92 -3.54 12.35
N SER A 108 -11.90 -4.09 11.69
CA SER A 108 -11.44 -5.47 11.86
C SER A 108 -9.97 -5.55 12.26
N GLU A 109 -9.58 -6.67 12.84
CA GLU A 109 -8.20 -6.97 13.18
C GLU A 109 -7.70 -8.13 12.32
N LEU A 110 -6.53 -7.95 11.71
CA LEU A 110 -5.78 -9.03 11.06
C LEU A 110 -4.62 -9.43 11.98
N SER A 111 -4.83 -10.49 12.75
CA SER A 111 -3.90 -10.99 13.77
C SER A 111 -3.87 -12.52 13.77
N LEU A 112 -2.97 -13.13 14.53
CA LEU A 112 -2.87 -14.59 14.67
C LEU A 112 -4.20 -15.26 15.06
N ASP A 113 -5.01 -14.59 15.88
CA ASP A 113 -6.32 -15.08 16.33
C ASP A 113 -7.37 -15.05 15.21
N THR A 114 -7.29 -14.09 14.29
CA THR A 114 -8.28 -13.90 13.22
C THR A 114 -7.85 -14.49 11.87
N LEU A 115 -6.58 -14.86 11.70
CA LEU A 115 -6.05 -15.42 10.44
C LEU A 115 -6.87 -16.60 9.91
N ASN A 116 -7.27 -17.52 10.79
CA ASN A 116 -8.05 -18.70 10.38
C ASN A 116 -9.42 -18.32 9.81
N HIS A 117 -10.03 -17.23 10.30
CA HIS A 117 -11.28 -16.70 9.77
C HIS A 117 -11.10 -16.12 8.37
N TYR A 118 -9.98 -15.42 8.13
CA TYR A 118 -9.69 -14.73 6.87
C TYR A 118 -8.93 -15.58 5.83
N LEU A 119 -8.67 -16.86 6.11
CA LEU A 119 -7.97 -17.77 5.18
C LEU A 119 -8.52 -17.75 3.74
N PRO A 120 -9.85 -17.82 3.49
CA PRO A 120 -10.38 -17.78 2.12
C PRO A 120 -10.05 -16.47 1.40
N GLN A 121 -10.09 -15.34 2.10
CA GLN A 121 -9.80 -14.01 1.60
C GLN A 121 -8.31 -13.85 1.28
N LEU A 122 -7.44 -14.11 2.27
CA LEU A 122 -6.00 -13.90 2.16
C LEU A 122 -5.37 -14.74 1.05
N LYS A 123 -5.87 -15.95 0.80
CA LYS A 123 -5.44 -16.79 -0.33
C LYS A 123 -5.67 -16.17 -1.71
N THR A 124 -6.52 -15.15 -1.80
CA THR A 124 -6.82 -14.45 -3.05
C THR A 124 -6.06 -13.13 -3.20
N TRP A 125 -5.27 -12.73 -2.20
CA TRP A 125 -4.52 -11.48 -2.26
C TRP A 125 -3.29 -11.56 -3.16
N SER A 126 -2.76 -12.76 -3.41
CA SER A 126 -1.72 -12.96 -4.41
C SER A 126 -2.31 -13.15 -5.81
N THR A 127 -1.58 -12.68 -6.82
CA THR A 127 -1.90 -12.94 -8.22
C THR A 127 -1.21 -14.23 -8.69
N THR A 128 -1.83 -14.98 -9.58
CA THR A 128 -1.30 -16.28 -10.04
C THR A 128 -0.06 -16.17 -10.93
N ASP A 129 0.20 -14.98 -11.48
CA ASP A 129 1.10 -14.81 -12.62
C ASP A 129 2.45 -14.16 -12.24
N SER A 130 2.56 -13.57 -11.04
CA SER A 130 3.80 -13.01 -10.51
C SER A 130 3.78 -12.92 -8.98
N ALA A 131 4.94 -13.05 -8.35
CA ALA A 131 5.07 -12.74 -6.92
C ALA A 131 4.68 -11.27 -6.68
N THR A 132 3.53 -11.05 -6.05
CA THR A 132 3.02 -9.73 -5.64
C THR A 132 3.32 -9.56 -4.16
N PRO A 133 4.50 -9.06 -3.77
CA PRO A 133 4.85 -8.85 -2.37
C PRO A 133 3.84 -7.92 -1.69
N ILE A 134 3.62 -8.15 -0.39
CA ILE A 134 2.73 -7.36 0.45
C ILE A 134 3.58 -6.62 1.49
N LEU A 135 3.47 -5.30 1.50
CA LEU A 135 4.21 -4.38 2.35
C LEU A 135 3.25 -3.78 3.38
N LEU A 136 3.53 -4.02 4.66
CA LEU A 136 2.65 -3.72 5.79
C LEU A 136 3.24 -2.57 6.63
N TYR A 137 2.67 -1.38 6.50
CA TYR A 137 3.04 -0.20 7.27
C TYR A 137 2.08 -0.05 8.44
N GLY A 138 2.57 -0.39 9.63
CA GLY A 138 1.85 -0.20 10.88
C GLY A 138 2.81 -0.35 12.05
N CYS A 139 2.62 0.44 13.10
CA CYS A 139 3.52 0.43 14.25
C CYS A 139 3.66 -0.98 14.82
N ASN A 140 4.90 -1.43 14.96
CA ASN A 140 5.28 -2.65 15.69
C ASN A 140 4.66 -3.97 15.19
N VAL A 141 4.07 -4.01 13.99
CA VAL A 141 3.37 -5.21 13.46
C VAL A 141 4.26 -6.45 13.49
N ALA A 142 5.53 -6.28 13.14
CA ALA A 142 6.52 -7.36 13.08
C ALA A 142 7.38 -7.49 14.35
N THR A 143 7.02 -6.82 15.44
CA THR A 143 7.82 -6.87 16.68
C THR A 143 7.65 -8.20 17.41
N GLY A 144 8.77 -8.77 17.84
CA GLY A 144 8.81 -9.95 18.71
C GLY A 144 8.31 -11.24 18.05
N ASP A 145 8.08 -12.25 18.89
CA ASP A 145 7.67 -13.59 18.43
C ASP A 145 6.30 -13.56 17.73
N ALA A 146 5.35 -12.77 18.26
CA ALA A 146 4.01 -12.63 17.68
C ALA A 146 4.06 -12.01 16.28
N GLY A 147 4.85 -10.94 16.09
CA GLY A 147 5.04 -10.32 14.78
C GLY A 147 5.73 -11.25 13.79
N THR A 148 6.76 -11.95 14.23
CA THR A 148 7.47 -12.95 13.40
C THR A 148 6.52 -14.05 12.93
N GLU A 149 5.72 -14.62 13.84
CA GLU A 149 4.74 -15.65 13.51
C GLU A 149 3.66 -15.12 12.56
N LEU A 150 3.17 -13.89 12.76
CA LEU A 150 2.18 -13.29 11.86
C LEU A 150 2.71 -13.23 10.41
N LEU A 151 3.93 -12.73 10.21
CA LEU A 151 4.55 -12.62 8.89
C LEU A 151 4.72 -13.99 8.23
N GLU A 152 5.23 -14.98 8.97
CA GLU A 152 5.39 -16.35 8.46
C GLU A 152 4.04 -16.96 8.05
N ARG A 153 2.99 -16.75 8.84
CA ARG A 153 1.66 -17.26 8.54
C ARG A 153 1.06 -16.54 7.33
N LEU A 154 1.19 -15.23 7.22
CA LEU A 154 0.73 -14.47 6.05
C LEU A 154 1.46 -14.93 4.78
N HIS A 155 2.78 -15.10 4.83
CA HIS A 155 3.56 -15.66 3.72
C HIS A 155 3.06 -17.04 3.29
N GLN A 156 2.84 -17.96 4.25
CA GLN A 156 2.31 -19.30 3.97
C GLN A 156 0.92 -19.27 3.34
N ILE A 157 0.05 -18.36 3.77
CA ILE A 157 -1.35 -18.30 3.33
C ILE A 157 -1.45 -17.65 1.94
N THR A 158 -0.75 -16.55 1.74
CA THR A 158 -0.78 -15.75 0.50
C THR A 158 0.13 -16.34 -0.57
N GLY A 159 1.18 -17.05 -0.18
CA GLY A 159 2.19 -17.58 -1.09
C GLY A 159 3.10 -16.49 -1.69
N THR A 160 3.18 -15.32 -1.06
CA THR A 160 4.01 -14.20 -1.50
C THR A 160 4.88 -13.67 -0.37
N GLU A 161 5.88 -12.86 -0.71
CA GLU A 161 6.75 -12.25 0.29
C GLU A 161 6.04 -11.14 1.05
N ILE A 162 6.26 -11.11 2.37
CA ILE A 162 5.68 -10.12 3.28
C ILE A 162 6.82 -9.29 3.87
N ALA A 163 6.68 -7.97 3.84
CA ALA A 163 7.50 -7.03 4.60
C ALA A 163 6.62 -6.25 5.58
N ALA A 164 7.14 -5.93 6.76
CA ALA A 164 6.39 -5.17 7.75
C ALA A 164 7.30 -4.37 8.69
N SER A 165 6.77 -3.28 9.25
CA SER A 165 7.47 -2.48 10.27
C SER A 165 7.54 -3.23 11.61
N ALA A 166 8.70 -3.20 12.26
CA ALA A 166 8.98 -3.77 13.58
C ALA A 166 9.19 -2.70 14.67
N ASN A 167 9.02 -1.43 14.30
CA ASN A 167 9.08 -0.26 15.17
C ASN A 167 7.91 0.70 14.82
N ARG A 168 7.95 1.93 15.34
CA ARG A 168 6.97 2.96 14.97
C ARG A 168 7.14 3.36 13.51
N THR A 169 6.03 3.46 12.77
CA THR A 169 6.06 3.91 11.38
C THR A 169 5.59 5.36 11.26
N GLY A 170 6.31 6.21 10.52
CA GLY A 170 5.94 7.60 10.23
C GLY A 170 7.02 8.61 10.63
N ASN A 171 6.61 9.67 11.35
CA ASN A 171 7.46 10.81 11.68
C ASN A 171 8.67 10.46 12.56
N ALA A 172 9.87 10.77 12.06
CA ALA A 172 11.14 10.59 12.78
C ALA A 172 11.24 11.38 14.10
N ALA A 173 10.62 12.56 14.19
CA ALA A 173 10.58 13.33 15.42
C ALA A 173 9.73 12.67 16.53
N LEU A 174 8.83 11.75 16.16
CA LEU A 174 8.01 10.96 17.08
C LEU A 174 8.57 9.54 17.32
N GLY A 175 9.80 9.30 16.84
CA GLY A 175 10.52 8.03 16.97
C GLY A 175 10.10 6.97 15.94
N GLY A 176 9.42 7.36 14.87
CA GLY A 176 9.08 6.46 13.77
C GLY A 176 10.03 6.55 12.58
N ASP A 177 9.92 5.61 11.65
CA ASP A 177 10.52 5.73 10.33
C ASP A 177 9.62 5.08 9.26
N TRP A 178 10.07 5.00 8.01
CA TRP A 178 9.29 4.42 6.90
C TRP A 178 9.81 3.05 6.45
N ASN A 179 10.70 2.45 7.24
CA ASN A 179 11.33 1.20 6.91
C ASN A 179 10.42 0.02 7.27
N LEU A 180 10.68 -1.10 6.59
CA LEU A 180 10.08 -2.39 6.89
C LEU A 180 11.22 -3.32 7.30
N GLU A 181 11.46 -3.43 8.60
CA GLU A 181 12.63 -4.11 9.17
C GLU A 181 12.57 -5.62 9.01
N CYS A 182 11.36 -6.18 8.95
CA CYS A 182 11.13 -7.61 8.90
C CYS A 182 10.58 -8.00 7.54
N CYS A 183 11.17 -9.03 6.93
CA CYS A 183 10.77 -9.57 5.64
C CYS A 183 10.84 -11.10 5.66
N THR A 184 9.92 -11.79 5.00
CA THR A 184 9.93 -13.27 4.85
C THR A 184 10.89 -13.77 3.77
N GLY A 185 11.43 -12.86 2.97
CA GLY A 185 12.34 -13.14 1.87
C GLY A 185 12.94 -11.86 1.30
N GLN A 186 13.56 -11.95 0.12
CA GLN A 186 14.14 -10.79 -0.54
C GLN A 186 13.06 -10.01 -1.29
N ILE A 187 12.76 -8.80 -0.81
CA ILE A 187 11.80 -7.88 -1.43
C ILE A 187 12.56 -6.71 -2.03
N ALA A 188 12.42 -6.50 -3.33
CA ALA A 188 12.96 -5.35 -4.06
C ALA A 188 11.80 -4.53 -4.62
N VAL A 189 11.16 -3.77 -3.74
CA VAL A 189 10.00 -2.92 -4.04
C VAL A 189 10.29 -1.53 -3.52
N ASP A 190 10.12 -0.53 -4.38
CA ASP A 190 10.23 0.87 -3.99
C ASP A 190 9.05 1.28 -3.11
N SER A 191 9.22 2.31 -2.29
CA SER A 191 8.10 2.83 -1.51
C SER A 191 6.97 3.36 -2.41
N ALA A 192 5.74 3.20 -1.95
CA ALA A 192 4.56 3.81 -2.56
C ALA A 192 4.40 5.31 -2.24
N PHE A 193 5.23 5.87 -1.35
CA PHE A 193 5.20 7.27 -0.94
C PHE A 193 6.38 8.07 -1.49
N LEU A 194 6.12 9.33 -1.83
CA LEU A 194 7.13 10.30 -2.22
C LEU A 194 8.06 10.64 -1.05
N PRO A 195 9.37 10.80 -1.27
CA PRO A 195 10.31 11.21 -0.21
C PRO A 195 9.89 12.52 0.47
N GLU A 196 9.32 13.46 -0.28
CA GLU A 196 8.85 14.74 0.25
C GLU A 196 7.72 14.57 1.27
N LEU A 197 6.81 13.62 1.04
CA LEU A 197 5.76 13.27 2.01
C LEU A 197 6.38 12.69 3.29
N MET A 198 7.30 11.74 3.13
CA MET A 198 7.92 11.05 4.27
C MET A 198 8.66 11.99 5.22
N GLU A 199 9.22 13.09 4.70
CA GLU A 199 9.89 14.12 5.48
C GLU A 199 8.92 15.04 6.23
N VAL A 200 7.73 15.31 5.67
CA VAL A 200 6.80 16.31 6.22
C VAL A 200 5.61 15.73 6.96
N TYR A 201 5.33 14.44 6.80
CA TYR A 201 4.23 13.77 7.49
C TYR A 201 4.41 13.86 9.01
N GLN A 202 3.38 14.33 9.70
CA GLN A 202 3.49 14.68 11.11
C GLN A 202 3.10 13.55 12.07
N GLY A 203 2.37 12.54 11.59
CA GLY A 203 1.84 11.46 12.42
C GLY A 203 2.76 10.25 12.54
N VAL A 204 2.33 9.29 13.37
CA VAL A 204 2.83 7.91 13.39
C VAL A 204 1.63 6.98 13.39
N PHE A 205 1.79 5.75 12.91
CA PHE A 205 0.66 4.81 12.81
C PHE A 205 0.35 4.10 14.14
N THR A 206 0.49 4.77 15.28
CA THR A 206 0.16 4.20 16.60
C THR A 206 -1.31 4.43 16.91
N VAL A 207 -1.99 3.43 17.47
CA VAL A 207 -3.31 3.67 18.06
C VAL A 207 -3.11 4.70 19.16
N SER A 208 -3.87 5.80 19.12
CA SER A 208 -3.79 6.86 20.12
C SER A 208 -5.10 6.97 20.86
N PHE A 209 -5.05 7.06 22.19
CA PHE A 209 -6.20 7.47 22.96
C PHE A 209 -6.52 8.95 22.73
N SER A 210 -7.81 9.29 22.77
CA SER A 210 -8.21 10.69 22.90
C SER A 210 -7.61 11.29 24.18
N ASN A 211 -7.35 12.60 24.17
CA ASN A 211 -6.87 13.33 25.36
C ASN A 211 -7.58 12.90 26.64
N ALA A 212 -6.80 12.71 27.71
CA ALA A 212 -7.31 12.29 29.02
C ALA A 212 -8.44 13.21 29.49
N ASN A 213 -9.61 12.63 29.75
CA ASN A 213 -10.72 13.32 30.40
C ASN A 213 -10.61 13.11 31.91
N ASN A 214 -10.47 14.19 32.66
CA ASN A 214 -10.45 14.12 34.12
C ASN A 214 -11.87 14.01 34.67
N PHE A 215 -12.21 12.87 35.27
CA PHE A 215 -13.46 12.66 35.98
C PHE A 215 -13.25 12.80 37.49
N THR A 216 -14.01 13.69 38.15
CA THR A 216 -13.93 13.85 39.61
C THR A 216 -14.62 12.68 40.32
N VAL A 217 -13.86 11.86 41.03
CA VAL A 217 -14.37 10.66 41.75
C VAL A 217 -14.86 10.92 43.18
N GLY A 218 -14.86 12.19 43.61
CA GLY A 218 -15.20 12.59 44.99
C GLY A 218 -14.06 12.35 46.00
N ASN A 219 -14.35 12.48 47.29
CA ASN A 219 -13.33 12.53 48.35
C ASN A 219 -12.96 11.16 48.96
N SER A 220 -13.61 10.07 48.55
CA SER A 220 -13.38 8.74 49.14
C SER A 220 -13.55 7.63 48.09
N PRO A 221 -12.75 7.64 47.01
CA PRO A 221 -12.74 6.53 46.07
C PRO A 221 -12.26 5.25 46.78
N SER A 222 -12.98 4.15 46.57
CA SER A 222 -12.65 2.85 47.18
C SER A 222 -11.72 2.00 46.31
N ALA A 223 -11.66 2.26 45.00
CA ALA A 223 -10.83 1.54 44.04
C ALA A 223 -10.66 2.36 42.75
N ILE A 224 -9.60 2.04 42.00
CA ILE A 224 -9.39 2.39 40.60
C ILE A 224 -9.04 1.10 39.87
N ALA A 225 -9.44 0.96 38.60
CA ALA A 225 -8.98 -0.13 37.76
C ALA A 225 -7.99 0.43 36.74
N THR A 226 -6.92 -0.30 36.52
CA THR A 226 -5.90 0.04 35.53
C THR A 226 -5.49 -1.17 34.72
N GLY A 227 -5.15 -0.98 33.45
CA GLY A 227 -4.63 -2.01 32.55
C GLY A 227 -3.95 -1.36 31.33
N ASP A 228 -2.99 -2.05 30.72
CA ASP A 228 -2.33 -1.60 29.49
C ASP A 228 -3.23 -2.00 28.30
N PHE A 229 -4.02 -1.06 27.79
CA PHE A 229 -5.05 -1.30 26.77
C PHE A 229 -4.59 -0.98 25.35
N ASP A 230 -3.64 -0.06 25.13
CA ASP A 230 -3.08 0.21 23.80
C ASP A 230 -1.73 -0.47 23.54
N GLY A 231 -1.16 -1.16 24.53
CA GLY A 231 0.06 -1.94 24.38
C GLY A 231 1.32 -1.09 24.33
N ASP A 232 1.27 0.16 24.83
CA ASP A 232 2.43 1.06 24.89
C ASP A 232 3.34 0.79 26.11
N GLY A 233 2.87 -0.05 27.04
CA GLY A 233 3.59 -0.47 28.24
C GLY A 233 3.34 0.39 29.48
N ASP A 234 2.57 1.48 29.36
CA ASP A 234 2.04 2.24 30.48
C ASP A 234 0.65 1.68 30.89
N LEU A 235 0.24 1.90 32.15
CA LEU A 235 -1.07 1.43 32.64
C LEU A 235 -2.14 2.51 32.40
N ASP A 236 -3.16 2.19 31.61
CA ASP A 236 -4.35 3.01 31.40
C ASP A 236 -5.34 2.88 32.55
N LEU A 237 -6.19 3.89 32.74
CA LEU A 237 -7.33 3.85 33.66
C LEU A 237 -8.59 3.34 32.95
N VAL A 238 -9.36 2.48 33.61
CA VAL A 238 -10.65 1.92 33.11
C VAL A 238 -11.81 2.01 34.08
#